data_AF-A0A941VXF8-F1
#
_entry.id   AF-A0A941VXF8-F1
#
_cell.length_a   1.000
_cell.length_b   1.000
_cell.length_c   1.000
_cell.angle_alpha   90.00
_cell.angle_beta   90.00
_cell.angle_gamma   90.00
#
_symmetry.space_group_name_H-M   'P 1'
#
loop_
_entity.id
_entity.type
_entity.pdbx_description
1 polymer ?
#
loop_
_entity_poly.entity_id
_entity_poly.type
_entity_poly.pdbx_seq_one_letter_code
_entity_poly.pdbx_strand_id
1 'polypeptide(L)' 'MTVMRSVFYVPGNNEKMVAKSAEIPADIITLDLEDS' A
#
# COMPACT_ATOMS: atom_id res chain seq x y z
N MET A 1 -4.79 20.59 -5.02
CA MET A 1 -3.48 20.27 -4.43
C MET A 1 -3.54 18.83 -3.97
N THR A 2 -2.67 17.95 -4.47
CA THR A 2 -2.61 16.56 -3.99
C THR A 2 -2.09 16.57 -2.55
N VAL A 3 -2.77 15.87 -1.65
CA VAL A 3 -2.43 15.79 -0.23
C VAL A 3 -1.89 14.39 0.04
N MET A 4 -0.66 14.29 0.59
CA MET A 4 0.01 13.02 0.87
C MET A 4 0.39 12.94 2.35
N ARG A 5 -0.57 12.55 3.19
CA ARG A 5 -0.41 12.44 4.65
C ARG A 5 0.02 11.05 5.08
N SER A 6 -0.26 10.04 4.26
CA SER A 6 0.02 8.65 4.58
C SER A 6 0.52 7.88 3.35
N VAL A 7 1.55 7.06 3.58
CA VAL A 7 2.09 6.10 2.61
C VAL A 7 2.06 4.73 3.27
N PHE A 8 1.33 3.80 2.68
CA PHE A 8 1.15 2.46 3.19
C PHE A 8 1.91 1.45 2.32
N TYR A 9 2.90 0.77 2.91
CA TYR A 9 3.71 -0.25 2.23
C TYR A 9 3.07 -1.63 2.39
N VAL A 10 2.99 -2.37 1.29
CA VAL A 10 2.33 -3.68 1.21
C VAL A 10 3.27 -4.67 0.53
N PRO A 11 3.58 -5.83 1.13
CA PRO A 11 4.36 -6.87 0.48
C PRO A 11 3.68 -7.36 -0.79
N GLY A 12 4.34 -7.20 -1.94
CA GLY A 12 3.79 -7.53 -3.25
C GLY A 12 3.61 -9.04 -3.49
N ASN A 13 4.29 -9.87 -2.69
CA ASN A 13 4.17 -11.34 -2.72
C ASN A 13 2.99 -11.88 -1.88
N ASN A 14 2.28 -11.02 -1.14
CA ASN A 14 1.17 -11.42 -0.28
C ASN A 14 -0.17 -10.94 -0.85
N GLU A 15 -0.76 -11.76 -1.73
CA GLU A 15 -2.00 -11.46 -2.44
C GLU A 15 -3.16 -11.05 -1.52
N LYS A 16 -3.23 -11.62 -0.31
CA LYS A 16 -4.28 -11.27 0.67
C LYS A 16 -4.12 -9.83 1.16
N MET A 17 -2.89 -9.39 1.42
CA MET A 17 -2.62 -8.03 1.86
C MET A 17 -2.76 -7.02 0.71
N VAL A 18 -2.34 -7.40 -0.50
CA VAL A 18 -2.56 -6.61 -1.72
C VAL A 18 -4.06 -6.39 -1.94
N ALA A 19 -4.88 -7.43 -1.88
CA ALA A 19 -6.33 -7.30 -2.01
C ALA A 19 -6.95 -6.39 -0.95
N LYS A 20 -6.53 -6.54 0.32
CA LYS A 20 -7.02 -5.71 1.43
C LYS A 20 -6.57 -4.24 1.33
N SER A 21 -5.44 -3.97 0.68
CA SER A 21 -4.87 -2.62 0.63
C SER A 21 -5.81 -1.59 0.01
N ALA A 22 -6.63 -2.00 -0.96
CA ALA A 22 -7.61 -1.13 -1.63
C ALA A 22 -8.70 -0.58 -0.69
N GLU A 23 -8.92 -1.21 0.47
CA GLU A 23 -9.90 -0.78 1.47
C GLU A 23 -9.28 0.09 2.58
N ILE A 24 -7.95 0.25 2.60
CA ILE A 24 -7.24 1.01 3.64
C ILE A 24 -7.21 2.49 3.26
N PRO A 25 -7.58 3.42 4.17
CA PRO A 25 -7.65 4.86 3.89
C PRO A 25 -6.26 5.52 3.91
N ALA A 26 -5.34 5.03 3.07
CA ALA A 26 -4.05 5.64 2.82
C ALA A 26 -4.12 6.58 1.61
N ASP A 27 -3.39 7.70 1.67
CA ASP A 27 -3.31 8.61 0.52
C ASP A 27 -2.47 7.99 -0.62
N ILE A 28 -1.47 7.15 -0.28
CA ILE A 28 -0.67 6.36 -1.21
C ILE A 28 -0.53 4.92 -0.71
N ILE A 29 -0.65 3.97 -1.63
CA ILE A 29 -0.31 2.56 -1.41
C ILE A 29 0.92 2.23 -2.25
N THR A 30 1.95 1.67 -1.62
CA THR A 30 3.19 1.20 -2.29
C THR A 30 3.24 -0.32 -2.20
N LEU A 31 3.20 -0.97 -3.36
CA LEU A 31 3.44 -2.42 -3.44
C LEU A 31 4.95 -2.65 -3.50
N ASP A 32 5.49 -3.24 -2.45
CA ASP A 32 6.92 -3.45 -2.29
C ASP A 32 7.33 -4.82 -2.84
N LEU A 33 8.36 -4.80 -3.68
CA LEU A 33 8.95 -5.96 -4.34
C LEU A 33 10.42 -6.18 -3.91
N GLU A 34 10.97 -5.32 -3.06
CA GLU A 34 12.38 -5.35 -2.64
C GLU A 34 12.57 -6.01 -1.26
N ASP A 35 12.19 -5.32 -0.18
CA ASP A 35 12.61 -5.66 1.20
C ASP A 35 11.48 -6.15 2.13
N SER A 36 10.27 -6.35 1.60
CA SER A 36 9.05 -6.69 2.35
C SER A 36 8.83 -8.17 2.69
#